data_AF-A0A679HM71-F1
#
_entry.id   AF-A0A679HM71-F1
#
_cell.length_a   1.000
_cell.length_b   1.000
_cell.length_c   1.000
_cell.angle_alpha   90.00
_cell.angle_beta   90.00
_cell.angle_gamma   90.00
#
_symmetry.space_group_name_H-M   'P 1'
#
loop_
_entity.id
_entity.type
_entity.pdbx_description
1 polymer ?
#
loop_
_entity_poly.entity_id
_entity_poly.type
_entity_poly.pdbx_seq_one_letter_code
_entity_poly.pdbx_strand_id
1 'polypeptide(L)'
;MSQPTMIGCPACAGGLELVRGPHGHVQLRCSVGHTFSLPDAYRAKEDELEYTQWSVVAILKHLQMLLAMMQDAPVPSDPSIAVRFQERAMQIEDQIVSLERIIQDTQVVLMSPSSKEKTGQ
;
A
#
# COMPACT_ATOMS: atom_id res chain seq x y z
N MET A 1 -25.89 -8.93 12.28
CA MET A 1 -25.52 -9.89 11.21
C MET A 1 -24.12 -9.54 10.73
N SER A 2 -23.25 -10.53 10.50
CA SER A 2 -21.95 -10.31 9.87
C SER A 2 -21.92 -10.84 8.44
N GLN A 3 -21.19 -10.15 7.57
CA GLN A 3 -21.02 -10.49 6.16
C GLN A 3 -19.52 -10.44 5.82
N PRO A 4 -18.91 -11.52 5.30
CA PRO A 4 -17.50 -11.50 4.92
C PRO A 4 -17.24 -10.53 3.77
N THR A 5 -16.03 -9.97 3.74
CA THR A 5 -15.56 -9.11 2.65
C THR A 5 -14.19 -9.59 2.15
N MET A 6 -13.75 -9.05 1.01
CA MET A 6 -12.39 -9.25 0.48
C MET A 6 -11.41 -8.17 0.96
N ILE A 7 -11.83 -7.30 1.89
CA ILE A 7 -11.00 -6.20 2.39
C ILE A 7 -10.08 -6.75 3.48
N GLY A 8 -8.76 -6.58 3.31
CA GLY A 8 -7.78 -6.94 4.33
C GLY A 8 -7.70 -5.91 5.46
N CYS A 9 -7.44 -6.37 6.67
CA CYS A 9 -7.25 -5.54 7.86
C CYS A 9 -5.96 -4.73 7.74
N PRO A 10 -5.99 -3.39 7.86
CA PRO A 10 -4.80 -2.55 7.77
C PRO A 10 -3.74 -2.85 8.85
N ALA A 11 -4.15 -3.43 9.98
CA ALA A 11 -3.26 -3.71 11.11
C ALA A 11 -2.61 -5.10 11.09
N CYS A 12 -3.23 -6.09 10.41
CA CYS A 12 -2.76 -7.47 10.49
C CYS A 12 -2.94 -8.31 9.21
N ALA A 13 -3.36 -7.68 8.10
CA ALA A 13 -3.66 -8.32 6.82
C ALA A 13 -4.76 -9.40 6.81
N GLY A 14 -5.39 -9.71 7.95
CA GLY A 14 -6.51 -10.66 8.04
C GLY A 14 -7.79 -10.12 7.38
N GLY A 15 -8.67 -10.99 6.88
CA GLY A 15 -9.92 -10.56 6.24
C GLY A 15 -10.86 -9.82 7.20
N LEU A 16 -11.53 -8.77 6.70
CA LEU A 16 -12.57 -8.04 7.42
C LEU A 16 -13.97 -8.58 7.11
N GLU A 17 -14.81 -8.66 8.13
CA GLU A 17 -16.26 -8.84 7.99
C GLU A 17 -16.98 -7.52 8.31
N LEU A 18 -18.05 -7.26 7.55
CA LEU A 18 -18.99 -6.18 7.80
C LEU A 18 -19.97 -6.60 8.89
N VAL A 19 -19.97 -5.90 10.01
CA VAL A 19 -20.85 -6.15 11.16
C VAL A 19 -21.87 -5.03 11.26
N ARG A 20 -23.16 -5.39 11.22
CA ARG A 20 -24.28 -4.46 11.45
C ARG A 20 -24.79 -4.58 12.88
N GLY A 21 -24.76 -3.47 13.62
CA GLY A 21 -25.27 -3.35 14.97
C GLY A 21 -26.77 -3.05 15.05
N PRO A 22 -27.36 -3.05 16.27
CA PRO A 22 -28.81 -2.91 16.49
C PRO A 22 -29.41 -1.58 16.01
N HIS A 23 -28.59 -0.54 15.87
CA HIS A 23 -29.00 0.81 15.48
C HIS A 23 -28.53 1.19 14.07
N GLY A 24 -28.26 0.20 13.21
CA GLY A 24 -27.81 0.44 11.84
C GLY A 24 -26.36 0.89 11.70
N HIS A 25 -25.62 1.04 12.82
CA HIS A 25 -24.18 1.27 12.77
C HIS A 25 -23.45 0.10 12.12
N VAL A 26 -22.50 0.45 11.25
CA VAL A 26 -21.71 -0.50 10.48
C VAL A 26 -20.26 -0.42 10.96
N GLN A 27 -19.67 -1.59 11.22
CA GLN A 27 -18.27 -1.73 11.58
C GLN A 27 -17.62 -2.79 10.70
N LEU A 28 -16.32 -2.66 10.50
CA LEU A 28 -15.49 -3.70 9.91
C LEU A 28 -14.68 -4.34 11.02
N ARG A 29 -14.74 -5.67 11.14
CA ARG A 29 -14.05 -6.43 12.19
C ARG A 29 -13.17 -7.51 11.57
N CYS A 30 -11.92 -7.64 12.02
CA CYS A 30 -11.06 -8.76 11.62
C CYS A 30 -11.20 -9.93 12.59
N SER A 31 -10.72 -11.12 12.18
CA SER A 31 -10.77 -12.35 12.99
C SER A 31 -10.00 -12.27 14.31
N VAL A 32 -9.03 -11.35 14.43
CA VAL A 32 -8.22 -11.15 15.64
C VAL A 32 -8.70 -9.97 16.51
N GLY A 33 -9.79 -9.31 16.14
CA GLY A 33 -10.50 -8.33 16.98
C GLY A 33 -10.33 -6.84 16.65
N HIS A 34 -9.50 -6.47 15.66
CA HIS A 34 -9.45 -5.07 15.20
C HIS A 34 -10.79 -4.65 14.62
N THR A 35 -11.27 -3.48 15.04
CA THR A 35 -12.58 -2.95 14.66
C THR A 35 -12.43 -1.53 14.13
N PHE A 36 -13.06 -1.24 13.01
CA PHE A 36 -13.00 0.05 12.33
C PHE A 36 -14.41 0.54 12.00
N SER A 37 -14.62 1.85 12.03
CA SER A 37 -15.73 2.45 11.28
C SER A 37 -15.41 2.40 9.77
N LEU A 38 -16.41 2.57 8.90
CA LEU A 38 -16.16 2.63 7.46
C LEU A 38 -15.20 3.78 7.08
N PRO A 39 -15.37 5.03 7.59
CA PRO A 39 -14.42 6.11 7.31
C PRO A 39 -13.00 5.82 7.79
N ASP A 40 -12.85 5.23 8.99
CA ASP A 40 -11.52 4.91 9.54
C ASP A 40 -10.83 3.82 8.72
N ALA A 41 -11.58 2.80 8.30
CA ALA A 41 -11.04 1.74 7.44
C ALA A 41 -10.63 2.29 6.07
N TYR A 42 -11.42 3.18 5.48
CA TYR A 42 -11.08 3.82 4.21
C TYR A 42 -9.79 4.64 4.34
N ARG A 43 -9.70 5.51 5.36
CA ARG A 43 -8.49 6.30 5.61
C ARG A 43 -7.26 5.41 5.82
N ALA A 44 -7.39 4.37 6.63
CA ALA A 44 -6.28 3.44 6.87
C ALA A 44 -5.84 2.71 5.58
N LYS A 45 -6.74 2.49 4.62
CA LYS A 45 -6.39 1.94 3.30
C LYS A 45 -5.69 2.94 2.39
N GLU A 46 -6.03 4.23 2.47
CA GLU A 46 -5.29 5.28 1.78
C GLU A 46 -3.86 5.40 2.35
N ASP A 47 -3.71 5.38 3.68
CA ASP A 47 -2.40 5.41 4.33
C ASP A 47 -1.56 4.16 3.95
N GLU A 48 -2.18 2.97 3.90
CA GLU A 48 -1.53 1.73 3.46
C GLU A 48 -1.13 1.76 1.98
N LEU A 49 -1.96 2.36 1.12
CA LEU A 49 -1.67 2.54 -0.31
C LEU A 49 -0.43 3.43 -0.49
N GLU A 50 -0.42 4.61 0.13
CA GLU A 50 0.71 5.54 0.03
C GLU A 50 2.01 4.89 0.53
N TYR A 51 1.96 4.26 1.71
CA TYR A 51 3.10 3.56 2.28
C TYR A 51 3.63 2.46 1.34
N THR A 52 2.72 1.69 0.73
CA THR A 52 3.09 0.61 -0.19
C THR A 52 3.71 1.17 -1.47
N GLN A 53 3.18 2.25 -2.04
CA GLN A 53 3.74 2.89 -3.23
C GLN A 53 5.18 3.34 -2.98
N TRP A 54 5.44 4.02 -1.86
CA TRP A 54 6.79 4.43 -1.48
C TRP A 54 7.72 3.24 -1.23
N SER A 55 7.20 2.15 -0.64
CA SER A 55 7.96 0.92 -0.44
C SER A 55 8.40 0.29 -1.76
N VAL A 56 7.55 0.29 -2.79
CA VAL A 56 7.91 -0.19 -4.13
C VAL A 56 9.03 0.66 -4.74
N VAL A 57 8.94 1.99 -4.64
CA VAL A 57 10.00 2.91 -5.11
C VAL A 57 11.33 2.62 -4.40
N ALA A 58 11.31 2.40 -3.09
CA ALA A 58 12.51 2.05 -2.32
C ALA A 58 13.14 0.74 -2.79
N ILE A 59 12.33 -0.31 -3.01
CA ILE A 59 12.81 -1.61 -3.52
C ILE A 59 13.41 -1.46 -4.91
N LEU A 60 12.79 -0.68 -5.81
CA LEU A 60 13.35 -0.39 -7.14
C LEU A 60 14.71 0.29 -7.06
N LYS A 61 14.87 1.29 -6.17
CA LYS A 61 16.16 1.96 -5.90
C LYS A 61 17.20 0.97 -5.35
N HIS A 62 16.82 0.05 -4.46
CA HIS A 62 17.73 -1.00 -3.99
C HIS A 62 18.19 -1.92 -5.14
N LEU A 63 17.29 -2.31 -6.04
CA LEU A 63 17.65 -3.14 -7.21
C LEU A 63 18.61 -2.41 -8.14
N GLN A 64 18.43 -1.11 -8.36
CA GLN A 64 19.37 -0.29 -9.13
C GLN A 64 20.76 -0.29 -8.49
N MET A 65 20.85 -0.12 -7.17
CA MET A 65 22.12 -0.17 -6.44
C MET A 65 22.81 -1.53 -6.56
N LEU A 66 22.05 -2.63 -6.42
CA LEU A 66 22.57 -3.98 -6.58
C LEU A 66 23.09 -4.24 -8.00
N LEU A 67 22.39 -3.74 -9.03
CA LEU A 67 22.85 -3.85 -10.42
C LEU A 67 24.17 -3.12 -10.64
N ALA A 68 24.31 -1.90 -10.11
CA ALA A 68 25.57 -1.15 -10.18
C ALA A 68 26.73 -1.91 -9.49
N MET A 69 26.50 -2.43 -8.28
CA MET A 69 27.50 -3.23 -7.57
C MET A 69 27.92 -4.49 -8.33
N MET A 70 26.97 -5.15 -9.02
CA MET A 70 27.28 -6.33 -9.82
C MET A 70 28.05 -5.99 -11.10
N GLN A 71 27.86 -4.79 -11.67
CA GLN A 71 28.64 -4.31 -12.83
C GLN A 71 30.08 -3.97 -12.44
N ASP A 72 30.30 -3.47 -11.22
CA ASP A 72 31.64 -3.13 -10.70
C ASP A 72 32.43 -4.35 -10.19
N ALA A 73 31.77 -5.50 -10.01
CA ALA A 73 32.40 -6.69 -9.46
C ALA A 73 33.39 -7.34 -10.48
N PRO A 74 34.56 -7.83 -10.03
CA PRO A 74 35.61 -8.39 -10.89
C PRO A 74 35.32 -9.84 -11.35
N VAL A 75 34.07 -10.14 -11.68
CA VAL A 75 33.64 -11.45 -12.18
C VAL A 75 33.80 -11.46 -13.70
N PRO A 76 34.17 -12.59 -14.33
CA PRO A 76 34.16 -12.70 -15.79
C PRO A 76 32.78 -12.33 -16.32
N SER A 77 32.66 -11.16 -16.94
CA SER A 77 31.40 -10.66 -17.45
C SER A 77 31.15 -11.25 -18.82
N ASP A 78 30.14 -12.12 -18.91
CA ASP A 78 29.53 -12.45 -20.19
C ASP A 78 28.93 -11.15 -20.76
N PRO A 79 29.35 -10.69 -21.96
CA PRO A 79 28.83 -9.46 -22.56
C PRO A 79 27.29 -9.44 -22.67
N SER A 80 26.65 -10.60 -22.81
CA SER A 80 25.19 -10.70 -22.84
C SER A 80 24.53 -10.39 -21.49
N ILE A 81 25.22 -10.67 -20.37
CA ILE A 81 24.76 -10.34 -19.02
C ILE A 81 24.86 -8.83 -18.79
N ALA A 82 25.96 -8.20 -19.25
CA ALA A 82 26.13 -6.75 -19.13
C ALA A 82 25.01 -5.98 -19.85
N VAL A 83 24.65 -6.40 -21.08
CA VAL A 83 23.53 -5.81 -21.83
C VAL A 83 22.21 -5.97 -21.07
N ARG A 84 21.91 -7.16 -20.53
CA ARG A 84 20.70 -7.40 -19.74
C ARG A 84 20.64 -6.57 -18.46
N PHE A 85 21.76 -6.33 -17.81
CA PHE A 85 21.83 -5.47 -16.62
C PHE A 85 21.54 -4.01 -16.99
N GLN A 86 22.07 -3.53 -18.12
CA GLN A 86 21.78 -2.20 -18.62
C GLN A 86 20.30 -2.04 -18.99
N GLU A 87 19.73 -3.00 -19.73
CA GLU A 87 18.30 -3.02 -20.06
C GLU A 87 17.44 -3.00 -18.81
N ARG A 88 17.79 -3.80 -17.79
CA ARG A 88 17.05 -3.83 -16.53
C ARG A 88 17.18 -2.53 -15.74
N ALA A 89 18.35 -1.89 -15.74
CA ALA A 89 18.56 -0.60 -15.09
C ALA A 89 17.67 0.50 -15.71
N MET A 90 17.60 0.55 -17.05
CA MET A 90 16.70 1.47 -17.75
C MET A 90 15.23 1.22 -17.41
N GLN A 91 14.79 -0.04 -17.37
CA GLN A 91 13.42 -0.39 -16.98
C GLN A 91 13.09 0.04 -15.54
N ILE A 92 14.05 -0.11 -14.62
CA ILE A 92 13.86 0.30 -13.22
C ILE A 92 13.69 1.83 -13.14
N GLU A 93 14.49 2.58 -13.88
CA GLU A 93 14.41 4.04 -13.92
C GLU A 93 13.04 4.51 -14.45
N ASP A 94 12.56 3.92 -15.55
CA ASP A 94 11.23 4.20 -16.10
C ASP A 94 10.11 3.86 -15.11
N GLN A 95 10.25 2.75 -14.37
CA GLN A 95 9.30 2.30 -13.35
C GLN A 95 9.26 3.26 -12.16
N ILE A 96 10.41 3.75 -11.69
CA ILE A 96 10.50 4.75 -10.60
C ILE A 96 9.78 6.03 -11.02
N VAL A 97 10.10 6.59 -12.19
CA VAL A 97 9.47 7.82 -12.68
C VAL A 97 7.95 7.67 -12.81
N SER A 98 7.49 6.53 -13.32
CA SER A 98 6.07 6.25 -13.45
C SER A 98 5.35 6.14 -12.10
N LEU A 99 5.97 5.48 -11.11
CA LEU A 99 5.41 5.35 -9.77
C LEU A 99 5.42 6.67 -9.00
N GLU A 100 6.50 7.44 -9.07
CA GLU A 100 6.59 8.75 -8.45
C GLU A 100 5.51 9.70 -9.00
N ARG A 101 5.20 9.62 -10.30
CA ARG A 101 4.05 10.33 -10.88
C ARG A 101 2.72 9.87 -10.30
N ILE A 102 2.48 8.55 -10.21
CA ILE A 102 1.25 8.01 -9.61
C ILE A 102 1.08 8.53 -8.18
N ILE A 103 2.16 8.52 -7.38
CA ILE A 103 2.13 9.03 -6.00
C ILE A 103 1.77 10.52 -5.99
N GLN A 104 2.42 11.33 -6.83
CA GLN A 104 2.21 12.78 -6.87
C GLN A 104 0.80 13.16 -7.35
N ASP A 105 0.22 12.37 -8.24
CA ASP A 105 -1.12 12.58 -8.78
C ASP A 105 -2.23 11.98 -7.88
N THR A 106 -1.88 11.21 -6.85
CA THR A 106 -2.85 10.57 -5.95
C THR A 106 -3.60 11.65 -5.13
N GLN A 107 -4.93 11.59 -5.17
CA GLN A 107 -5.81 12.47 -4.41
C GLN A 107 -6.69 11.63 -3.48
N VAL A 108 -6.60 11.90 -2.17
CA VAL A 108 -7.37 11.17 -1.16
C VAL A 108 -8.71 11.86 -0.89
N VAL A 109 -9.77 11.07 -0.66
CA VAL A 109 -11.05 11.62 -0.22
C VAL A 109 -10.97 11.95 1.27
N LEU A 110 -11.03 13.24 1.62
CA LEU A 110 -11.11 13.68 3.01
C LEU A 110 -12.52 13.43 3.55
N MET A 111 -12.68 12.36 4.33
CA MET A 111 -13.90 12.13 5.09
C MET A 111 -13.82 12.86 6.43
N SER A 112 -14.68 13.84 6.66
CA SER A 112 -14.84 14.47 7.98
C SER A 112 -15.25 13.41 9.01
N PRO A 113 -14.74 13.47 10.25
CA PRO A 113 -15.22 12.59 11.30
C PRO A 113 -16.73 12.80 11.45
N SER A 114 -17.47 11.70 11.47
CA SER A 114 -18.90 11.74 11.81
C SER A 114 -19.02 12.31 13.23
N SER A 115 -19.45 13.56 13.32
CA SER A 115 -19.82 14.21 14.58
C SER A 115 -20.86 13.34 15.26
N LYS A 116 -20.45 12.57 16.29
CA LYS A 116 -21.42 12.00 17.21
C LYS A 116 -22.07 13.16 17.95
N GLU A 117 -23.38 13.26 17.79
CA GLU A 117 -24.28 14.15 18.50
C GLU A 117 -23.97 14.15 20.00
N LYS A 118 -23.69 15.33 20.55
CA LYS A 118 -23.96 15.61 21.96
C LYS A 118 -25.48 15.71 22.12
N THR A 119 -26.15 14.58 22.29
CA THR A 119 -27.51 14.58 22.86
C THR A 119 -27.33 14.41 24.36
N GLY A 120 -27.70 15.46 25.09
CA GLY A 120 -27.48 15.56 26.52
C GLY A 120 -28.31 14.57 27.35
N GLN A 121 -27.73 14.20 28.48
CA GLN A 121 -28.37 14.20 29.79
C GLN A 121 -27.31 14.28 30.88
#